data_AF-A0A5T3RDG1-F1
#
_entry.id   AF-A0A5T3RDG1-F1
#
_cell.length_a   1.000
_cell.length_b   1.000
_cell.length_c   1.000
_cell.angle_alpha   90.00
_cell.angle_beta   90.00
_cell.angle_gamma   90.00
#
_symmetry.space_group_name_H-M   'P 1'
#
loop_
_entity.id
_entity.type
_entity.pdbx_description
1 polymer ?
#
loop_
_entity_poly.entity_id
_entity_poly.type
_entity_poly.pdbx_seq_one_letter_code
_entity_poly.pdbx_strand_id
1 'polypeptide(L)'
;MDRASLITLIHVAKKDLHLDADTYRDALRAAVGKTSCRDMTQAELSRVLASFQKRGFKVRSKPQNRALKPATVTAKIRAIWRLMHGQGFLTSDSEVALNGWVRKQTSPQNGGEGVANYQWLEREPALASDMLERLKRWHRREMLRALGLSEREKISYDQTCQRYRSKTPVSR
;
A
#
# COMPACT_ATOMS: atom_id res chain seq x y z
N MET A 1 6.82 -21.97 2.93
CA MET A 1 6.43 -21.69 4.33
C MET A 1 7.03 -22.80 5.17
N ASP A 2 7.83 -22.50 6.17
CA ASP A 2 8.51 -23.50 7.02
C ASP A 2 7.56 -24.06 8.10
N ARG A 3 7.98 -25.14 8.77
CA ARG A 3 7.16 -25.85 9.76
C ARG A 3 6.75 -24.97 10.94
N ALA A 4 7.64 -24.12 11.44
CA ALA A 4 7.36 -23.26 12.59
C ALA A 4 6.32 -22.19 12.24
N SER A 5 6.40 -21.64 11.02
CA SER A 5 5.38 -20.73 10.48
C SER A 5 4.00 -21.38 10.41
N LEU A 6 3.89 -22.64 9.96
CA LEU A 6 2.61 -23.36 9.90
C LEU A 6 2.00 -23.58 11.30
N ILE A 7 2.80 -24.02 12.27
CA ILE A 7 2.33 -24.23 13.65
C ILE A 7 1.82 -22.91 14.23
N THR A 8 2.55 -21.81 13.99
CA THR A 8 2.13 -20.47 14.44
C THR A 8 0.78 -20.08 13.85
N LEU A 9 0.59 -20.28 12.54
CA LEU A 9 -0.68 -19.97 11.88
C LEU A 9 -1.84 -20.84 12.39
N ILE A 10 -1.60 -22.11 12.68
CA ILE A 10 -2.62 -23.00 13.25
C ILE A 10 -3.05 -22.54 14.65
N HIS A 11 -2.10 -22.10 15.48
CA HIS A 11 -2.44 -21.51 16.79
C HIS A 11 -3.15 -20.16 16.68
N VAL A 12 -2.82 -19.34 15.68
CA VAL A 12 -3.57 -18.11 15.39
C VAL A 12 -4.99 -18.45 14.94
N ALA A 13 -5.15 -19.43 14.04
CA ALA A 13 -6.45 -19.89 13.57
C ALA A 13 -7.32 -20.43 14.71
N LYS A 14 -6.72 -21.15 15.68
CA LYS A 14 -7.41 -21.55 16.91
C LYS A 14 -8.05 -20.35 17.62
N LYS A 15 -7.30 -19.26 17.78
CA LYS A 15 -7.76 -18.02 18.43
C LYS A 15 -8.81 -17.30 17.59
N ASP A 16 -8.56 -17.12 16.29
CA ASP A 16 -9.44 -16.40 15.36
C ASP A 16 -10.79 -17.12 15.15
N LEU A 17 -10.80 -18.45 15.23
CA LEU A 17 -12.02 -19.27 15.13
C LEU A 17 -12.66 -19.54 16.50
N HIS A 18 -12.13 -18.97 17.59
CA HIS A 18 -12.63 -19.14 18.96
C HIS A 18 -12.78 -20.61 19.41
N LEU A 19 -11.83 -21.48 19.01
CA LEU A 19 -11.85 -22.89 19.38
C LEU A 19 -11.27 -23.08 20.78
N ASP A 20 -12.03 -23.72 21.67
CA ASP A 20 -11.53 -24.19 22.96
C ASP A 20 -10.51 -25.34 22.79
N ALA A 21 -9.94 -25.81 23.89
CA ALA A 21 -8.88 -26.81 23.85
C ALA A 21 -9.33 -28.16 23.27
N ASP A 22 -10.55 -28.60 23.57
CA ASP A 22 -11.04 -29.92 23.18
C ASP A 22 -11.56 -29.88 21.74
N THR A 23 -12.33 -28.85 21.39
CA THR A 23 -12.75 -28.61 19.98
C THR A 23 -11.53 -28.47 19.06
N TYR A 24 -10.47 -27.83 19.53
CA TYR A 24 -9.21 -27.73 18.77
C TYR A 24 -8.58 -29.11 18.54
N ARG A 25 -8.46 -29.95 19.58
CA ARG A 25 -7.88 -31.30 19.48
C ARG A 25 -8.71 -32.18 18.56
N ASP A 26 -10.04 -32.10 18.63
CA ASP A 26 -10.94 -32.84 17.75
C ASP A 26 -10.83 -32.37 16.30
N ALA A 27 -10.69 -31.08 16.05
CA ALA A 27 -10.47 -30.56 14.71
C ALA A 27 -9.13 -31.02 14.12
N LEU A 28 -8.06 -31.10 14.94
CA LEU A 28 -6.78 -31.68 14.53
C LEU A 28 -6.91 -33.17 14.21
N ARG A 29 -7.59 -33.93 15.08
CA ARG A 29 -7.83 -35.36 14.90
C ARG A 29 -8.66 -35.63 13.65
N ALA A 30 -9.69 -34.82 13.39
CA ALA A 30 -10.51 -34.95 12.18
C ALA A 30 -9.71 -34.65 10.89
N ALA A 31 -8.73 -33.74 10.95
CA ALA A 31 -7.93 -33.39 9.77
C ALA A 31 -6.81 -34.39 9.45
N VAL A 32 -6.15 -34.95 10.47
CA VAL A 32 -4.92 -35.75 10.30
C VAL A 32 -4.76 -36.90 11.31
N GLY A 33 -5.76 -37.18 12.16
CA GLY A 33 -5.72 -38.27 13.15
C GLY A 33 -4.88 -37.97 14.41
N LYS A 34 -4.23 -36.81 14.49
CA LYS A 34 -3.34 -36.41 15.60
C LYS A 34 -3.93 -35.25 16.39
N THR A 35 -3.62 -35.16 17.68
CA THR A 35 -4.14 -34.12 18.58
C THR A 35 -3.15 -33.00 18.88
N SER A 36 -1.92 -33.09 18.36
CA SER A 36 -0.84 -32.15 18.65
C SER A 36 -0.04 -31.82 17.39
N CYS A 37 0.19 -30.53 17.15
CA CYS A 37 0.99 -30.05 16.02
C CYS A 37 2.46 -30.45 16.11
N ARG A 38 2.96 -30.81 17.31
CA ARG A 38 4.34 -31.26 17.51
C ARG A 38 4.62 -32.60 16.83
N ASP A 39 3.59 -33.43 16.72
CA ASP A 39 3.67 -34.79 16.16
C ASP A 39 3.36 -34.82 14.65
N MET A 40 3.10 -33.65 14.07
CA MET A 40 2.74 -33.51 12.66
C MET A 40 3.94 -33.15 11.78
N THR A 41 3.98 -33.77 10.62
CA THR A 41 4.83 -33.42 9.49
C THR A 41 4.39 -32.10 8.86
N GLN A 42 5.25 -31.50 8.03
CA GLN A 42 4.92 -30.28 7.30
C GLN A 42 3.67 -30.44 6.41
N ALA A 43 3.51 -31.60 5.77
CA ALA A 43 2.36 -31.90 4.91
C ALA A 43 1.05 -31.98 5.72
N GLU A 44 1.08 -32.62 6.89
CA GLU A 44 -0.06 -32.70 7.81
C GLU A 44 -0.45 -31.32 8.35
N LEU A 45 0.52 -30.49 8.74
CA LEU A 45 0.27 -29.12 9.20
C LEU A 45 -0.38 -28.27 8.10
N SER A 46 0.06 -28.42 6.85
CA SER A 46 -0.55 -27.74 5.71
C SER A 46 -2.01 -28.16 5.52
N ARG A 47 -2.32 -29.45 5.70
CA ARG A 47 -3.69 -29.98 5.62
C ARG A 47 -4.59 -29.45 6.75
N VAL A 48 -4.09 -29.38 7.98
CA VAL A 48 -4.79 -28.76 9.11
C VAL A 48 -5.10 -27.29 8.80
N LEU A 49 -4.10 -26.54 8.35
CA LEU A 49 -4.28 -25.13 8.01
C LEU A 49 -5.34 -24.93 6.91
N ALA A 50 -5.33 -25.78 5.89
CA ALA A 50 -6.35 -25.76 4.83
C ALA A 50 -7.77 -26.07 5.36
N SER A 51 -7.91 -26.99 6.33
CA SER A 51 -9.19 -27.27 7.00
C SER A 51 -9.71 -26.05 7.75
N PHE A 52 -8.84 -25.33 8.45
CA PHE A 52 -9.21 -24.09 9.13
C PHE A 52 -9.58 -22.97 8.16
N GLN A 53 -8.89 -22.87 7.02
CA GLN A 53 -9.26 -21.91 5.98
C GLN A 53 -10.66 -22.18 5.41
N LYS A 54 -11.01 -23.46 5.19
CA LYS A 54 -12.37 -23.86 4.79
C LYS A 54 -13.43 -23.49 5.85
N ARG A 55 -13.04 -23.42 7.12
CA ARG A 55 -13.89 -23.00 8.25
C ARG A 55 -13.90 -21.49 8.48
N GLY A 56 -13.34 -20.70 7.57
CA GLY A 56 -13.38 -19.24 7.60
C GLY A 56 -12.10 -18.56 8.08
N PHE A 57 -11.04 -19.30 8.43
CA PHE A 57 -9.75 -18.68 8.75
C PHE A 57 -9.12 -18.04 7.51
N LYS A 58 -8.72 -16.78 7.62
CA LYS A 58 -8.01 -16.07 6.55
C LYS A 58 -6.62 -15.70 7.05
N VAL A 59 -5.59 -16.18 6.34
CA VAL A 59 -4.19 -15.81 6.64
C VAL A 59 -4.02 -14.33 6.33
N ARG A 60 -4.02 -13.51 7.37
CA ARG A 60 -3.71 -12.08 7.25
C ARG A 60 -2.19 -11.93 7.18
N SER A 61 -1.68 -11.37 6.08
CA SER A 61 -0.31 -10.87 6.07
C SER A 61 -0.22 -9.76 7.12
N LYS A 62 0.76 -9.83 8.04
CA LYS A 62 1.03 -8.69 8.93
C LYS A 62 1.24 -7.46 8.06
N PRO A 63 0.65 -6.29 8.40
CA PRO A 63 1.10 -5.03 7.83
C PRO A 63 2.60 -4.98 8.07
N GLN A 64 3.39 -4.91 6.99
CA GLN A 64 4.83 -4.75 7.12
C GLN A 64 5.04 -3.36 7.71
N ASN A 65 5.14 -3.28 9.04
CA ASN A 65 5.43 -2.04 9.74
C ASN A 65 6.92 -1.77 9.54
N ARG A 66 7.27 -1.35 8.32
CA ARG A 66 8.57 -0.78 8.00
C ARG A 66 8.64 0.45 8.89
N ALA A 67 9.50 0.42 9.91
CA ALA A 67 9.83 1.61 10.68
C ALA A 67 10.02 2.76 9.67
N LEU A 68 9.12 3.74 9.71
CA LEU A 68 9.07 4.81 8.74
C LEU A 68 10.35 5.63 8.95
N LYS A 69 11.39 5.33 8.18
CA LYS A 69 12.42 6.33 7.87
C LYS A 69 11.67 7.62 7.50
N PRO A 70 12.11 8.80 7.94
CA PRO A 70 11.46 10.04 7.56
C PRO A 70 11.24 10.03 6.05
N ALA A 71 9.98 10.18 5.63
CA ALA A 71 9.61 9.95 4.24
C ALA A 71 10.43 10.87 3.34
N THR A 72 11.25 10.27 2.48
CA THR A 72 12.05 11.00 1.49
C THR A 72 11.13 11.82 0.59
N VAL A 73 11.65 12.88 -0.03
CA VAL A 73 10.87 13.72 -0.95
C VAL A 73 10.32 12.88 -2.10
N THR A 74 11.10 11.91 -2.60
CA THR A 74 10.68 10.91 -3.60
C THR A 74 9.54 10.02 -3.11
N ALA A 75 9.53 9.62 -1.83
CA ALA A 75 8.41 8.89 -1.24
C ALA A 75 7.13 9.75 -1.21
N LYS A 76 7.23 11.05 -0.93
CA LYS A 76 6.10 11.99 -0.99
C LYS A 76 5.59 12.17 -2.43
N ILE A 77 6.49 12.31 -3.41
CA ILE A 77 6.14 12.36 -4.84
C ILE A 77 5.34 11.11 -5.23
N ARG A 78 5.85 9.92 -4.86
CA ARG A 78 5.18 8.65 -5.14
C ARG A 78 3.80 8.56 -4.49
N ALA A 79 3.68 9.00 -3.24
CA ALA A 79 2.42 8.99 -2.51
C ALA A 79 1.36 9.90 -3.17
N ILE A 80 1.75 11.12 -3.56
CA ILE A 80 0.83 12.04 -4.26
C ILE A 80 0.44 11.48 -5.62
N TRP A 81 1.36 10.89 -6.37
CA TRP A 81 1.05 10.26 -7.67
C TRP A 81 -0.02 9.18 -7.54
N ARG A 82 0.13 8.27 -6.57
CA ARG A 82 -0.87 7.21 -6.33
C ARG A 82 -2.20 7.79 -5.86
N LEU A 83 -2.16 8.84 -5.03
CA LEU A 83 -3.37 9.54 -4.60
C LEU A 83 -4.12 10.14 -5.79
N MET A 84 -3.43 10.85 -6.68
CA MET A 84 -4.03 11.44 -7.88
C MET A 84 -4.69 10.39 -8.77
N HIS A 85 -4.07 9.21 -8.94
CA HIS A 85 -4.69 8.09 -9.64
C HIS A 85 -5.95 7.58 -8.91
N GLY A 86 -5.89 7.40 -7.59
CA GLY A 86 -7.06 7.00 -6.79
C GLY A 86 -8.22 8.01 -6.81
N GLN A 87 -7.92 9.28 -7.10
CA GLN A 87 -8.92 10.33 -7.31
C GLN A 87 -9.42 10.42 -8.76
N GLY A 88 -8.87 9.62 -9.68
CA GLY A 88 -9.23 9.59 -11.10
C GLY A 88 -8.55 10.66 -11.96
N PHE A 89 -7.56 11.39 -11.44
CA PHE A 89 -6.85 12.43 -12.21
C PHE A 89 -5.78 11.88 -13.15
N LEU A 90 -5.36 10.62 -12.94
CA LEU A 90 -4.36 9.94 -13.75
C LEU A 90 -4.94 8.64 -14.31
N THR A 91 -4.48 8.25 -15.48
CA THR A 91 -4.82 6.96 -16.11
C THR A 91 -4.02 5.78 -15.55
N SER A 92 -2.88 6.02 -14.91
CA SER A 92 -2.02 4.98 -14.33
C SER A 92 -1.24 5.46 -13.12
N ASP A 93 -1.20 4.64 -12.06
CA ASP A 93 -0.30 4.83 -10.91
C ASP A 93 1.07 4.15 -11.08
N SER A 94 1.41 3.65 -12.27
CA SER A 94 2.67 2.93 -12.50
C SER A 94 3.92 3.82 -12.34
N GLU A 95 5.05 3.20 -11.98
CA GLU A 95 6.32 3.91 -11.89
C GLU A 95 6.84 4.37 -13.26
N VAL A 96 6.50 3.65 -14.33
CA VAL A 96 6.84 4.04 -15.71
C VAL A 96 6.16 5.37 -16.06
N ALA A 97 4.87 5.53 -15.73
CA ALA A 97 4.16 6.78 -15.95
C ALA A 97 4.74 7.94 -15.14
N LEU A 98 5.10 7.68 -13.87
CA LEU A 98 5.75 8.68 -13.02
C LEU A 98 7.13 9.09 -13.58
N ASN A 99 7.96 8.13 -14.00
CA ASN A 99 9.25 8.39 -14.63
C ASN A 99 9.12 9.20 -15.92
N GLY A 100 8.14 8.87 -16.77
CA GLY A 100 7.83 9.63 -17.98
C GLY A 100 7.46 11.08 -17.67
N TRP A 101 6.66 11.31 -16.62
CA TRP A 101 6.31 12.66 -16.17
C TRP A 101 7.54 13.42 -15.64
N VAL A 102 8.34 12.82 -14.75
CA VAL A 102 9.56 13.45 -14.21
C VAL A 102 10.55 13.79 -15.33
N ARG A 103 10.77 12.88 -16.27
CA ARG A 103 11.63 13.11 -17.44
C ARG A 103 11.15 14.32 -18.25
N LYS A 104 9.85 14.41 -18.51
CA LYS A 104 9.26 15.55 -19.24
C LYS A 104 9.38 16.88 -18.48
N GLN A 105 9.28 16.86 -17.15
CA GLN A 105 9.42 18.08 -16.33
C GLN A 105 10.86 18.60 -16.28
N THR A 106 11.84 17.70 -16.35
CA THR A 106 13.27 18.00 -16.16
C THR A 106 14.05 18.16 -17.46
N SER A 107 13.54 17.65 -18.60
CA SER A 107 14.20 17.78 -19.90
C SER A 107 14.53 19.23 -20.31
N PRO A 108 13.72 20.27 -20.00
CA PRO A 108 14.07 21.64 -20.36
C PRO A 108 15.26 22.20 -19.57
N GLN A 109 15.57 21.64 -18.40
CA GLN A 109 16.61 22.14 -17.50
C GLN A 109 17.99 21.56 -17.81
N ASN A 110 18.06 20.45 -18.56
CA ASN A 110 19.28 19.68 -18.82
C ASN A 110 19.56 19.54 -20.33
N GLY A 111 19.30 20.58 -21.13
CA GLY A 111 19.61 20.56 -22.57
C GLY A 111 18.87 19.48 -23.37
N GLY A 112 17.73 18.97 -22.87
CA GLY A 112 16.93 17.94 -23.52
C GLY A 112 16.92 16.58 -22.80
N GLU A 113 17.86 16.31 -21.90
CA GLU A 113 17.95 15.03 -21.18
C GLU A 113 17.33 15.08 -19.78
N GLY A 114 16.05 14.72 -19.68
CA GLY A 114 15.36 14.62 -18.40
C GLY A 114 15.77 13.41 -17.56
N VAL A 115 15.57 13.51 -16.24
CA VAL A 115 15.83 12.43 -15.27
C VAL A 115 14.96 11.21 -15.60
N ALA A 116 15.62 10.08 -15.90
CA ALA A 116 14.94 8.85 -16.33
C ALA A 116 14.24 8.09 -15.19
N ASN A 117 14.72 8.23 -13.95
CA ASN A 117 14.15 7.58 -12.78
C ASN A 117 13.96 8.58 -11.63
N TYR A 118 12.73 8.73 -11.15
CA TYR A 118 12.39 9.68 -10.08
C TYR A 118 13.15 9.42 -8.77
N GLN A 119 13.61 8.18 -8.52
CA GLN A 119 14.39 7.85 -7.33
C GLN A 119 15.77 8.52 -7.31
N TRP A 120 16.31 8.88 -8.48
CA TRP A 120 17.60 9.56 -8.56
C TRP A 120 17.55 10.98 -7.97
N LEU A 121 16.36 11.56 -7.87
CA LEU A 121 16.13 12.84 -7.19
C LEU A 121 16.54 12.81 -5.71
N GLU A 122 16.67 11.63 -5.07
CA GLU A 122 17.18 11.54 -3.69
C GLU A 122 18.60 12.09 -3.53
N ARG A 123 19.38 12.09 -4.62
CA ARG A 123 20.74 12.66 -4.65
C ARG A 123 20.75 14.17 -4.86
N GLU A 124 19.61 14.76 -5.23
CA GLU A 124 19.45 16.17 -5.57
C GLU A 124 18.25 16.81 -4.84
N PRO A 125 18.42 17.18 -3.55
CA PRO A 125 17.30 17.63 -2.71
C PRO A 125 16.52 18.85 -3.23
N ALA A 126 17.21 19.78 -3.90
CA ALA A 126 16.60 20.97 -4.49
C ALA A 126 15.69 20.60 -5.66
N LEU A 127 16.16 19.75 -6.58
CA LEU A 127 15.39 19.26 -7.71
C LEU A 127 14.21 18.40 -7.26
N ALA A 128 14.41 17.54 -6.26
CA ALA A 128 13.34 16.76 -5.66
C ALA A 128 12.22 17.66 -5.10
N SER A 129 12.59 18.74 -4.42
CA SER A 129 11.64 19.70 -3.83
C SER A 129 10.89 20.49 -4.90
N ASP A 130 11.57 20.94 -5.96
CA ASP A 130 10.91 21.59 -7.10
C ASP A 130 9.91 20.65 -7.79
N MET A 131 10.29 19.39 -8.01
CA MET A 131 9.39 18.37 -8.57
C MET A 131 8.18 18.11 -7.69
N LEU A 132 8.36 18.03 -6.36
CA LEU A 132 7.26 17.90 -5.42
C LEU A 132 6.30 19.08 -5.49
N GLU A 133 6.79 20.32 -5.54
CA GLU A 133 5.94 21.51 -5.62
C GLU A 133 5.26 21.65 -6.99
N ARG A 134 5.88 21.22 -8.09
CA ARG A 134 5.20 21.10 -9.40
C ARG A 134 4.05 20.10 -9.35
N LEU A 135 4.27 18.94 -8.76
CA LEU A 135 3.25 17.91 -8.61
C LEU A 135 2.08 18.40 -7.75
N LYS A 136 2.37 19.03 -6.61
CA LYS A 136 1.34 19.64 -5.74
C LYS A 136 0.53 20.71 -6.47
N ARG A 137 1.19 21.58 -7.25
CA ARG A 137 0.49 22.59 -8.07
C ARG A 137 -0.43 21.95 -9.11
N TRP A 138 0.00 20.88 -9.76
CA TRP A 138 -0.84 20.16 -10.71
C TRP A 138 -2.04 19.50 -10.02
N HIS A 139 -1.80 18.70 -8.98
CA HIS A 139 -2.85 18.07 -8.20
C HIS A 139 -3.88 19.09 -7.67
N ARG A 140 -3.41 20.26 -7.21
CA ARG A 140 -4.28 21.36 -6.81
C ARG A 140 -5.21 21.83 -7.93
N ARG A 141 -4.70 22.02 -9.15
CA ARG A 141 -5.52 22.44 -10.29
C ARG A 141 -6.59 21.40 -10.62
N GLU A 142 -6.23 20.11 -10.63
CA GLU A 142 -7.18 19.04 -10.88
C GLU A 142 -8.29 18.99 -9.81
N MET A 143 -7.94 19.13 -8.53
CA MET A 143 -8.93 19.21 -7.45
C MET A 143 -9.84 20.43 -7.56
N LEU A 144 -9.30 21.61 -7.91
CA LEU A 144 -10.11 22.82 -8.11
C LEU A 144 -11.09 22.66 -9.28
N ARG A 145 -10.61 22.11 -10.40
CA ARG A 145 -11.46 21.80 -11.58
C ARG A 145 -12.59 20.84 -11.21
N ALA A 146 -12.27 19.77 -10.49
CA ALA A 146 -13.26 18.80 -10.03
C ALA A 146 -14.27 19.38 -9.03
N LEU A 147 -13.88 20.41 -8.26
CA LEU A 147 -14.77 21.16 -7.37
C LEU A 147 -15.54 22.29 -8.08
N GLY A 148 -15.31 22.54 -9.38
CA GLY A 148 -15.90 23.65 -10.12
C GLY A 148 -15.37 25.04 -9.67
N LEU A 149 -14.21 25.09 -9.03
CA LEU A 149 -13.59 26.31 -8.51
C LEU A 149 -12.57 26.90 -9.51
N SER A 150 -12.37 28.22 -9.44
CA SER A 150 -11.36 28.92 -10.24
C SER A 150 -9.93 28.52 -9.83
N GLU A 151 -9.04 28.38 -10.81
CA GLU A 151 -7.61 28.11 -10.55
C GLU A 151 -6.92 29.23 -9.76
N ARG A 152 -7.46 30.46 -9.85
CA ARG A 152 -6.96 31.67 -9.16
C ARG A 152 -7.39 31.79 -7.70
N GLU A 153 -8.16 30.83 -7.20
CA GLU A 153 -8.61 30.80 -5.81
C GLU A 153 -7.41 30.91 -4.85
N LYS A 154 -7.47 31.77 -3.83
CA LYS A 154 -6.37 31.96 -2.86
C LYS A 154 -6.46 30.96 -1.70
N ILE A 155 -6.59 29.67 -2.00
CA ILE A 155 -6.56 28.60 -0.99
C ILE A 155 -5.28 27.78 -1.07
N SER A 156 -4.76 27.37 0.08
CA SER A 156 -3.54 26.56 0.17
C SER A 156 -3.76 25.15 -0.42
N TYR A 157 -2.67 24.46 -0.73
CA TYR A 157 -2.73 23.07 -1.17
C TYR A 157 -3.43 22.16 -0.15
N ASP A 158 -3.11 22.33 1.14
CA ASP A 158 -3.69 21.53 2.21
C ASP A 158 -5.19 21.80 2.39
N GLN A 159 -5.60 23.07 2.31
CA GLN A 159 -7.01 23.45 2.32
C GLN A 159 -7.76 22.85 1.11
N THR A 160 -7.14 22.83 -0.06
CA THR A 160 -7.73 22.22 -1.27
C THR A 160 -7.92 20.71 -1.07
N CYS A 161 -6.90 20.01 -0.55
CA CYS A 161 -6.97 18.59 -0.22
C CYS A 161 -8.12 18.27 0.76
N GLN A 162 -8.24 19.06 1.83
CA GLN A 162 -9.29 18.89 2.83
C GLN A 162 -10.68 19.06 2.22
N ARG A 163 -10.89 20.15 1.46
CA ARG A 163 -12.17 20.42 0.77
C ARG A 163 -12.54 19.30 -0.21
N TYR A 164 -11.58 18.86 -1.02
CA TYR A 164 -11.80 17.77 -1.98
C TYR A 164 -12.22 16.48 -1.28
N ARG A 165 -11.52 16.11 -0.20
CA ARG A 165 -11.84 14.92 0.59
C ARG A 165 -13.22 14.99 1.25
N SER A 166 -13.65 16.16 1.70
CA SER A 166 -14.98 16.35 2.28
C SER A 166 -16.12 16.23 1.26
N LYS A 167 -15.85 16.54 -0.02
CA LYS A 167 -16.86 16.53 -1.09
C LYS A 167 -16.90 15.21 -1.86
N THR A 168 -15.80 14.47 -1.91
CA THR A 168 -15.70 13.19 -2.61
C THR A 168 -15.39 12.09 -1.59
N PRO A 169 -16.40 11.40 -1.04
CA PRO A 169 -16.16 10.26 -0.18
C PRO A 169 -15.47 9.18 -1.01
N VAL A 170 -14.22 8.86 -0.66
CA VAL A 170 -13.50 7.74 -1.26
C VAL A 170 -14.29 6.47 -0.93
N SER A 171 -14.98 5.90 -1.92
CA SER A 171 -15.57 4.56 -1.79
C SER A 171 -14.41 3.58 -1.59
N ARG A 172 -14.43 2.89 -0.45
CA ARG A 172 -13.42 1.92 -0.03
C ARG A 172 -13.46 0.66 -0.86
#